data_AF-A0A073INW2-F1
#
_entry.id   AF-A0A073INW2-F1
#
_cell.length_a   1.000
_cell.length_b   1.000
_cell.length_c   1.000
_cell.angle_alpha   90.00
_cell.angle_beta   90.00
_cell.angle_gamma   90.00
#
_symmetry.space_group_name_H-M   'P 1'
#
loop_
_entity.id
_entity.type
_entity.pdbx_description
1 polymer ?
#
loop_
_entity_poly.entity_id
_entity_poly.type
_entity_poly.pdbx_seq_one_letter_code
_entity_poly.pdbx_strand_id
1 'polypeptide(L)'
;MNFRKTFFVAAFCAAVVFSQARGEAEEKKLFEIKIPLEKGAAVVVTTPDGAEREVGRVNALPTATRWPSYTASAWGLPGTVCASAVNAIHMLVSVEGGKGRTMSVIPQETIAPAAGAGASVIISPKAGESLFGAWAPPVGALVLVEKPDKTAAPLAADNLPKPGDALLITADEFGGTPYMIDIENRPGGRVVAWRRGGCELLARVIRPLGGTGRFEGTLFQRAGAIRANHCGVIDVSTSPRGAVGGFQIIPWDHALKSKEMQNVWTMTQWLVVGAADGRSMMGGSAPLFKNGLVSGPASGERLWDVWSTYGRKSLVLARYGNGKWRRMKEAAGRGDDALKDITELRIYYPFTEEIQKIN
;
A
#
# COMPACT_ATOMS: atom_id res chain seq x y z
N MET A 1 53.22 -5.09 62.18
CA MET A 1 52.74 -3.69 62.05
C MET A 1 52.66 -3.35 60.57
N ASN A 2 51.46 -3.36 60.00
CA ASN A 2 51.01 -2.53 58.87
C ASN A 2 49.76 -3.13 58.22
N PHE A 3 48.69 -2.37 58.38
CA PHE A 3 47.35 -2.53 57.82
C PHE A 3 47.37 -2.66 56.29
N ARG A 4 46.61 -3.61 55.75
CA ARG A 4 45.97 -3.44 54.43
C ARG A 4 44.47 -3.74 54.57
N LYS A 5 43.69 -2.66 54.60
CA LYS A 5 42.23 -2.65 54.48
C LYS A 5 41.88 -3.02 53.04
N THR A 6 41.21 -4.14 52.86
CA THR A 6 40.56 -4.46 51.58
C THR A 6 39.21 -3.76 51.58
N PHE A 7 39.09 -2.66 50.83
CA PHE A 7 37.82 -2.00 50.57
C PHE A 7 37.04 -2.81 49.53
N PHE A 8 35.88 -3.32 49.90
CA PHE A 8 34.85 -3.76 48.96
C PHE A 8 34.25 -2.51 48.30
N VAL A 9 34.51 -2.30 47.01
CA VAL A 9 33.74 -1.36 46.20
C VAL A 9 32.69 -2.17 45.46
N ALA A 10 31.46 -2.18 45.99
CA ALA A 10 30.30 -2.66 45.25
C ALA A 10 29.90 -1.59 44.23
N ALA A 11 30.23 -1.82 42.96
CA ALA A 11 29.74 -0.98 41.86
C ALA A 11 28.26 -1.29 41.62
N PHE A 12 27.38 -0.39 42.05
CA PHE A 12 25.95 -0.45 41.79
C PHE A 12 25.69 0.05 40.35
N CYS A 13 25.70 -0.86 39.38
CA CYS A 13 25.27 -0.55 38.01
C CYS A 13 23.74 -0.45 38.00
N ALA A 14 23.21 0.78 38.10
CA ALA A 14 21.81 1.05 37.81
C ALA A 14 21.57 0.85 36.30
N ALA A 15 20.99 -0.29 35.94
CA ALA A 15 20.46 -0.52 34.61
C ALA A 15 19.24 0.39 34.41
N VAL A 16 19.42 1.50 33.70
CA VAL A 16 18.30 2.28 33.17
C VAL A 16 17.68 1.45 32.05
N VAL A 17 16.64 0.69 32.41
CA VAL A 17 15.76 0.05 31.42
C VAL A 17 14.94 1.17 30.80
N PHE A 18 15.36 1.64 29.63
CA PHE A 18 14.48 2.41 28.75
C PHE A 18 13.37 1.46 28.27
N SER A 19 12.28 1.42 29.03
CA SER A 19 11.01 0.88 28.54
C SER A 19 10.53 1.83 27.44
N GLN A 20 10.77 1.47 26.19
CA GLN A 20 9.97 2.04 25.11
C GLN A 20 8.57 1.44 25.25
N ALA A 21 7.72 2.14 26.01
CA ALA A 21 6.28 2.01 25.88
C ALA A 21 5.92 2.47 24.47
N ARG A 22 6.00 1.56 23.50
CA ARG A 22 5.40 1.70 22.19
C ARG A 22 3.90 1.58 22.45
N GLY A 23 3.25 2.70 22.76
CA GLY A 23 1.80 2.72 22.78
C GLY A 23 1.32 2.21 21.42
N GLU A 24 0.46 1.19 21.41
CA GLU A 24 -0.30 0.83 20.22
C GLU A 24 -1.05 2.08 19.82
N ALA A 25 -0.60 2.72 18.75
CA ALA A 25 -1.25 3.91 18.25
C ALA A 25 -2.63 3.47 17.76
N GLU A 26 -3.67 4.04 18.35
CA GLU A 26 -5.08 3.69 18.15
C GLU A 26 -5.42 3.71 16.65
N GLU A 27 -5.94 2.60 16.12
CA GLU A 27 -6.39 2.51 14.73
C GLU A 27 -7.72 3.26 14.60
N LYS A 28 -7.75 4.29 13.78
CA LYS A 28 -8.96 5.09 13.56
C LYS A 28 -9.67 4.61 12.29
N LYS A 29 -10.89 4.10 12.43
CA LYS A 29 -11.75 3.75 11.30
C LYS A 29 -12.03 4.98 10.43
N LEU A 30 -11.69 4.92 9.14
CA LEU A 30 -11.94 5.97 8.16
C LEU A 30 -13.26 5.77 7.43
N PHE A 31 -13.56 4.55 7.03
CA PHE A 31 -14.83 4.18 6.40
C PHE A 31 -14.93 2.65 6.27
N GLU A 32 -16.13 2.16 6.04
CA GLU A 32 -16.38 0.75 5.73
C GLU A 32 -16.95 0.63 4.32
N ILE A 33 -16.45 -0.35 3.55
CA ILE A 33 -16.96 -0.69 2.23
C ILE A 33 -17.79 -1.96 2.36
N LYS A 34 -19.04 -1.93 1.90
CA LYS A 34 -19.91 -3.09 1.80
C LYS A 34 -20.16 -3.47 0.35
N ILE A 35 -19.78 -4.69 -0.02
CA ILE A 35 -19.97 -5.26 -1.36
C ILE A 35 -20.89 -6.49 -1.23
N PRO A 36 -22.19 -6.37 -1.53
CA PRO A 36 -23.10 -7.51 -1.52
C PRO A 36 -22.73 -8.54 -2.59
N LEU A 37 -22.83 -9.84 -2.30
CA LEU A 37 -22.66 -10.90 -3.30
C LEU A 37 -23.99 -11.14 -4.03
N GLU A 38 -24.50 -10.08 -4.66
CA GLU A 38 -25.73 -10.08 -5.42
C GLU A 38 -25.61 -9.18 -6.64
N LYS A 39 -25.92 -9.70 -7.82
CA LYS A 39 -25.84 -8.93 -9.07
C LYS A 39 -26.88 -7.81 -9.06
N GLY A 40 -26.46 -6.60 -9.40
CA GLY A 40 -27.27 -5.38 -9.42
C GLY A 40 -27.30 -4.62 -8.09
N ALA A 41 -26.87 -5.26 -7.00
CA ALA A 41 -26.85 -4.65 -5.68
C ALA A 41 -25.84 -3.50 -5.60
N ALA A 42 -26.19 -2.49 -4.80
CA ALA A 42 -25.35 -1.32 -4.56
C ALA A 42 -24.14 -1.71 -3.70
N VAL A 43 -22.96 -1.25 -4.13
CA VAL A 43 -21.77 -1.20 -3.29
C VAL A 43 -21.84 0.12 -2.52
N VAL A 44 -21.78 0.03 -1.21
CA VAL A 44 -21.99 1.18 -0.31
C VAL A 44 -20.74 1.42 0.52
N VAL A 45 -20.43 2.70 0.75
CA VAL A 45 -19.46 3.11 1.76
C VAL A 45 -20.17 3.83 2.89
N THR A 46 -19.85 3.46 4.12
CA THR A 46 -20.29 4.15 5.34
C THR A 46 -19.13 4.96 5.91
N THR A 47 -19.31 6.28 6.00
CA THR A 47 -18.31 7.23 6.52
C THR A 47 -18.33 7.32 8.06
N PRO A 48 -17.35 7.98 8.71
CA PRO A 48 -17.26 8.01 10.18
C PRO A 48 -18.46 8.67 10.87
N ASP A 49 -19.14 9.57 10.17
CA ASP A 49 -20.39 10.22 10.63
C ASP A 49 -21.64 9.36 10.39
N GLY A 50 -21.48 8.13 9.89
CA GLY A 50 -22.56 7.20 9.59
C GLY A 50 -23.25 7.43 8.25
N ALA A 51 -22.84 8.42 7.45
CA ALA A 51 -23.44 8.65 6.15
C ALA A 51 -23.09 7.52 5.16
N GLU A 52 -24.09 7.07 4.41
CA GLU A 52 -23.92 6.06 3.37
C GLU A 52 -23.82 6.69 1.98
N ARG A 53 -22.92 6.16 1.16
CA ARG A 53 -22.73 6.58 -0.23
C ARG A 53 -22.69 5.37 -1.13
N GLU A 54 -23.55 5.36 -2.15
CA GLU A 54 -23.41 4.40 -3.26
C GLU A 54 -22.14 4.75 -4.05
N VAL A 55 -21.27 3.77 -4.18
CA VAL A 55 -19.95 3.91 -4.80
C VAL A 55 -19.77 2.94 -5.98
N GLY A 56 -20.82 2.21 -6.35
CA GLY A 56 -20.84 1.30 -7.47
C GLY A 56 -21.97 0.29 -7.37
N ARG A 57 -22.05 -0.62 -8.34
CA ARG A 57 -22.98 -1.76 -8.34
C ARG A 57 -22.26 -3.02 -8.77
N VAL A 58 -22.72 -4.16 -8.29
CA VAL A 58 -22.13 -5.47 -8.60
C VAL A 58 -22.65 -5.97 -9.94
N ASN A 59 -21.75 -6.24 -10.87
CA ASN A 59 -22.08 -6.68 -12.23
C ASN A 59 -21.89 -8.20 -12.39
N ALA A 60 -20.92 -8.79 -11.71
CA ALA A 60 -20.67 -10.23 -11.72
C ALA A 60 -20.07 -10.71 -10.40
N LEU A 61 -20.34 -11.96 -10.06
CA LEU A 61 -19.83 -12.64 -8.88
C LEU A 61 -18.68 -13.59 -9.27
N PRO A 62 -17.72 -13.83 -8.37
CA PRO A 62 -16.67 -14.81 -8.61
C PRO A 62 -17.25 -16.22 -8.58
N THR A 63 -16.67 -17.07 -9.41
CA THR A 63 -16.96 -18.52 -9.48
C THR A 63 -15.80 -19.36 -8.92
N ALA A 64 -14.67 -18.72 -8.61
CA ALA A 64 -13.46 -19.38 -8.11
C ALA A 64 -12.63 -18.41 -7.24
N THR A 65 -11.51 -18.92 -6.72
CA THR A 65 -10.41 -18.10 -6.20
C THR A 65 -9.18 -18.31 -7.07
N ARG A 66 -8.23 -17.38 -7.04
CA ARG A 66 -6.97 -17.51 -7.77
C ARG A 66 -5.93 -18.21 -6.90
N TRP A 67 -5.47 -19.38 -7.33
CA TRP A 67 -4.33 -20.07 -6.74
C TRP A 67 -3.46 -20.73 -7.83
N PRO A 68 -2.12 -20.60 -7.80
CA PRO A 68 -1.39 -19.63 -6.98
C PRO A 68 -1.60 -18.19 -7.48
N SER A 69 -1.59 -17.24 -6.56
CA SER A 69 -1.55 -15.80 -6.88
C SER A 69 -0.10 -15.30 -7.05
N TYR A 70 0.09 -13.99 -7.23
CA TYR A 70 1.41 -13.38 -7.40
C TYR A 70 2.31 -13.60 -6.17
N THR A 71 3.63 -13.72 -6.33
CA THR A 71 4.54 -14.21 -5.26
C THR A 71 4.43 -13.41 -3.97
N ALA A 72 4.39 -12.08 -4.07
CA ALA A 72 4.35 -11.20 -2.90
C ALA A 72 3.05 -11.32 -2.07
N SER A 73 1.97 -11.88 -2.63
CA SER A 73 0.72 -12.09 -1.88
C SER A 73 0.91 -12.99 -0.66
N ALA A 74 1.90 -13.89 -0.69
CA ALA A 74 2.23 -14.77 0.42
C ALA A 74 2.79 -14.06 1.66
N TRP A 75 3.14 -12.77 1.56
CA TRP A 75 3.61 -11.96 2.68
C TRP A 75 2.51 -11.12 3.32
N GLY A 76 1.29 -11.19 2.79
CA GLY A 76 0.10 -10.59 3.41
C GLY A 76 -0.46 -11.45 4.54
N LEU A 77 -1.43 -10.89 5.26
CA LEU A 77 -2.22 -11.61 6.27
C LEU A 77 -3.53 -12.12 5.63
N PRO A 78 -3.87 -13.41 5.73
CA PRO A 78 -5.18 -13.90 5.30
C PRO A 78 -6.32 -13.13 5.99
N GLY A 79 -7.42 -12.92 5.27
CA GLY A 79 -8.52 -12.08 5.73
C GLY A 79 -8.28 -10.57 5.58
N THR A 80 -7.24 -10.16 4.85
CA THR A 80 -6.97 -8.73 4.59
C THR A 80 -6.77 -8.42 3.11
N VAL A 81 -6.83 -7.14 2.76
CA VAL A 81 -6.39 -6.63 1.45
C VAL A 81 -4.87 -6.80 1.31
N CYS A 82 -4.42 -7.59 0.35
CA CYS A 82 -2.98 -7.79 0.05
C CYS A 82 -2.46 -6.91 -1.10
N ALA A 83 -3.36 -6.33 -1.90
CA ALA A 83 -3.02 -5.30 -2.88
C ALA A 83 -4.20 -4.35 -3.08
N SER A 84 -3.88 -3.06 -3.21
CA SER A 84 -4.82 -2.01 -3.57
C SER A 84 -4.27 -1.26 -4.78
N ALA A 85 -5.01 -1.28 -5.88
CA ALA A 85 -4.60 -0.68 -7.14
C ALA A 85 -5.77 -0.04 -7.87
N VAL A 86 -5.44 0.87 -8.79
CA VAL A 86 -6.41 1.54 -9.67
C VAL A 86 -7.21 0.59 -10.56
N ASN A 87 -6.76 -0.65 -10.72
CA ASN A 87 -7.36 -1.63 -11.62
C ASN A 87 -7.87 -2.89 -10.90
N ALA A 88 -7.56 -3.07 -9.61
CA ALA A 88 -8.00 -4.21 -8.82
C ALA A 88 -7.73 -4.00 -7.31
N ILE A 89 -8.57 -4.57 -6.47
CA ILE A 89 -8.31 -4.81 -5.04
C ILE A 89 -8.17 -6.32 -4.85
N HIS A 90 -7.04 -6.79 -4.34
CA HIS A 90 -6.80 -8.21 -4.08
C HIS A 90 -6.91 -8.49 -2.59
N MET A 91 -7.75 -9.45 -2.22
CA MET A 91 -7.99 -9.90 -0.84
C MET A 91 -7.37 -11.29 -0.68
N LEU A 92 -6.60 -11.48 0.39
CA LEU A 92 -5.91 -12.73 0.66
C LEU A 92 -6.82 -13.70 1.41
N VAL A 93 -7.08 -14.85 0.80
CA VAL A 93 -7.94 -15.91 1.37
C VAL A 93 -7.12 -16.85 2.25
N SER A 94 -5.95 -17.28 1.78
CA SER A 94 -5.06 -18.20 2.48
C SER A 94 -3.64 -18.11 1.92
N VAL A 95 -2.68 -18.67 2.65
CA VAL A 95 -1.32 -18.92 2.16
C VAL A 95 -1.05 -20.42 2.24
N GLU A 96 -0.76 -21.04 1.10
CA GLU A 96 -0.59 -22.48 0.95
C GLU A 96 0.72 -22.76 0.22
N GLY A 97 1.61 -23.55 0.81
CA GLY A 97 2.91 -23.88 0.21
C GLY A 97 3.77 -22.64 -0.12
N GLY A 98 3.65 -21.56 0.66
CA GLY A 98 4.34 -20.30 0.41
C GLY A 98 3.78 -19.49 -0.77
N LYS A 99 2.57 -19.79 -1.23
CA LYS A 99 1.86 -19.05 -2.29
C LYS A 99 0.51 -18.56 -1.75
N GLY A 100 0.17 -17.31 -2.06
CA GLY A 100 -1.13 -16.77 -1.70
C GLY A 100 -2.25 -17.30 -2.59
N ARG A 101 -3.44 -17.44 -2.02
CA ARG A 101 -4.72 -17.62 -2.71
C ARG A 101 -5.51 -16.33 -2.58
N THR A 102 -5.97 -15.75 -3.69
CA THR A 102 -6.65 -14.45 -3.65
C THR A 102 -8.04 -14.48 -4.27
N MET A 103 -8.92 -13.64 -3.74
CA MET A 103 -10.17 -13.21 -4.36
C MET A 103 -10.05 -11.71 -4.64
N SER A 104 -10.63 -11.21 -5.71
CA SER A 104 -10.45 -9.80 -6.09
C SER A 104 -11.77 -9.05 -6.27
N VAL A 105 -11.68 -7.73 -6.24
CA VAL A 105 -12.70 -6.82 -6.75
C VAL A 105 -12.09 -6.07 -7.91
N ILE A 106 -12.75 -6.03 -9.06
CA ILE A 106 -12.23 -5.38 -10.27
C ILE A 106 -13.28 -4.47 -10.93
N PRO A 107 -12.85 -3.39 -11.62
CA PRO A 107 -13.73 -2.63 -12.51
C PRO A 107 -14.27 -3.49 -13.65
N GLN A 108 -15.44 -3.13 -14.19
CA GLN A 108 -16.01 -3.78 -15.37
C GLN A 108 -15.10 -3.73 -16.59
N GLU A 109 -14.45 -2.58 -16.81
CA GLU A 109 -13.53 -2.35 -17.93
C GLU A 109 -12.14 -2.06 -17.35
N THR A 110 -11.25 -3.05 -17.41
CA THR A 110 -9.93 -2.97 -16.78
C THR A 110 -8.92 -3.93 -17.42
N ILE A 111 -7.66 -3.74 -17.07
CA ILE A 111 -6.56 -4.67 -17.34
C ILE A 111 -6.05 -5.15 -15.98
N ALA A 112 -6.41 -6.37 -15.56
CA ALA A 112 -6.07 -6.90 -14.23
C ALA A 112 -5.61 -8.38 -14.29
N PRO A 113 -4.46 -8.67 -14.94
CA PRO A 113 -4.01 -10.06 -15.16
C PRO A 113 -3.78 -10.85 -13.86
N ALA A 114 -3.45 -10.17 -12.77
CA ALA A 114 -3.25 -10.78 -11.45
C ALA A 114 -4.55 -11.23 -10.78
N ALA A 115 -5.73 -10.76 -11.22
CA ALA A 115 -7.00 -11.12 -10.59
C ALA A 115 -7.42 -12.57 -10.89
N GLY A 116 -7.09 -13.08 -12.09
CA GLY A 116 -7.43 -14.45 -12.51
C GLY A 116 -8.87 -14.58 -13.03
N ALA A 117 -9.07 -15.46 -14.01
CA ALA A 117 -10.38 -15.68 -14.61
C ALA A 117 -11.38 -16.22 -13.57
N GLY A 118 -12.56 -15.61 -13.47
CA GLY A 118 -13.63 -16.03 -12.56
C GLY A 118 -13.34 -15.78 -11.06
N ALA A 119 -12.21 -15.20 -10.69
CA ALA A 119 -11.81 -15.01 -9.29
C ALA A 119 -12.09 -13.60 -8.73
N SER A 120 -13.00 -12.86 -9.36
CA SER A 120 -13.31 -11.48 -9.00
C SER A 120 -14.80 -11.19 -8.89
N VAL A 121 -15.18 -10.37 -7.92
CA VAL A 121 -16.41 -9.56 -8.01
C VAL A 121 -16.12 -8.44 -9.02
N ILE A 122 -16.98 -8.29 -10.01
CA ILE A 122 -16.90 -7.20 -10.99
C ILE A 122 -17.88 -6.12 -10.59
N ILE A 123 -17.43 -4.87 -10.50
CA ILE A 123 -18.26 -3.73 -10.12
C ILE A 123 -18.26 -2.63 -11.18
N SER A 124 -19.30 -1.80 -11.18
CA SER A 124 -19.54 -0.77 -12.20
C SER A 124 -18.56 0.40 -12.28
N PRO A 125 -17.85 0.84 -11.21
CA PRO A 125 -16.91 1.94 -11.32
C PRO A 125 -15.78 1.68 -12.32
N LYS A 126 -15.25 2.76 -12.90
CA LYS A 126 -14.09 2.70 -13.80
C LYS A 126 -12.80 2.49 -13.02
N ALA A 127 -11.79 1.99 -13.71
CA ALA A 127 -10.44 1.92 -13.17
C ALA A 127 -9.92 3.32 -12.77
N GLY A 128 -9.33 3.38 -11.57
CA GLY A 128 -8.78 4.58 -10.95
C GLY A 128 -9.82 5.54 -10.39
N GLU A 129 -11.08 5.13 -10.28
CA GLU A 129 -12.19 5.91 -9.72
C GLU A 129 -12.88 5.11 -8.61
N SER A 130 -13.63 5.78 -7.75
CA SER A 130 -14.42 5.23 -6.65
C SER A 130 -13.60 4.30 -5.73
N LEU A 131 -13.97 3.03 -5.57
CA LEU A 131 -13.21 2.02 -4.81
C LEU A 131 -11.78 1.83 -5.33
N PHE A 132 -11.49 2.19 -6.57
CA PHE A 132 -10.14 2.09 -7.14
C PHE A 132 -9.37 3.41 -7.10
N GLY A 133 -9.99 4.46 -6.57
CA GLY A 133 -9.44 5.80 -6.40
C GLY A 133 -9.69 6.33 -4.99
N ALA A 134 -10.69 7.20 -4.84
CA ALA A 134 -10.97 7.90 -3.58
C ALA A 134 -11.21 6.97 -2.38
N TRP A 135 -11.99 5.92 -2.59
CA TRP A 135 -12.41 4.95 -1.58
C TRP A 135 -11.53 3.69 -1.53
N ALA A 136 -10.34 3.74 -2.13
CA ALA A 136 -9.42 2.60 -2.12
C ALA A 136 -9.03 2.21 -0.68
N PRO A 137 -9.24 0.95 -0.26
CA PRO A 137 -8.76 0.48 1.02
C PRO A 137 -7.23 0.32 0.98
N PRO A 138 -6.51 0.61 2.08
CA PRO A 138 -5.08 0.34 2.16
C PRO A 138 -4.77 -1.17 2.22
N VAL A 139 -3.54 -1.54 1.84
CA VAL A 139 -3.03 -2.90 2.09
C VAL A 139 -3.02 -3.15 3.58
N GLY A 140 -3.53 -4.30 4.02
CA GLY A 140 -3.71 -4.66 5.44
C GLY A 140 -5.12 -4.39 5.98
N ALA A 141 -5.99 -3.71 5.24
CA ALA A 141 -7.39 -3.53 5.60
C ALA A 141 -8.10 -4.87 5.83
N LEU A 142 -8.84 -4.98 6.94
CA LEU A 142 -9.58 -6.19 7.32
C LEU A 142 -10.72 -6.46 6.33
N VAL A 143 -10.91 -7.74 5.99
CA VAL A 143 -11.97 -8.22 5.11
C VAL A 143 -12.79 -9.27 5.84
N LEU A 144 -14.06 -8.98 6.06
CA LEU A 144 -15.03 -9.89 6.67
C LEU A 144 -16.05 -10.35 5.62
N VAL A 145 -16.60 -11.54 5.84
CA VAL A 145 -17.78 -12.06 5.13
C VAL A 145 -18.96 -11.94 6.10
N GLU A 146 -19.89 -11.04 5.81
CA GLU A 146 -21.18 -10.89 6.50
C GLU A 146 -22.20 -11.87 5.88
N LYS A 147 -22.84 -12.67 6.73
CA LYS A 147 -23.93 -13.59 6.35
C LYS A 147 -25.29 -12.89 6.41
N PRO A 148 -26.36 -13.47 5.82
CA PRO A 148 -27.70 -12.87 5.86
C PRO A 148 -28.22 -12.58 7.28
N ASP A 149 -27.79 -13.35 8.28
CA ASP A 149 -28.12 -13.18 9.71
C ASP A 149 -27.29 -12.10 10.41
N LYS A 150 -26.46 -11.35 9.68
CA LYS A 150 -25.55 -10.29 10.16
C LYS A 150 -24.36 -10.77 10.98
N THR A 151 -24.14 -12.07 11.08
CA THR A 151 -22.86 -12.57 11.59
C THR A 151 -21.75 -12.26 10.60
N ALA A 152 -20.58 -11.87 11.09
CA ALA A 152 -19.43 -11.55 10.27
C ALA A 152 -18.18 -12.26 10.79
N ALA A 153 -17.43 -12.89 9.89
CA ALA A 153 -16.16 -13.56 10.19
C ALA A 153 -15.12 -13.28 9.10
N PRO A 154 -13.82 -13.35 9.39
CA PRO A 154 -12.77 -13.06 8.40
C PRO A 154 -12.91 -13.88 7.12
N LEU A 155 -12.56 -13.28 5.98
CA LEU A 155 -12.41 -13.99 4.72
C LEU A 155 -11.33 -15.07 4.87
N ALA A 156 -11.70 -16.32 4.64
CA ALA A 156 -10.81 -17.47 4.77
C ALA A 156 -11.19 -18.57 3.78
N ALA A 157 -10.33 -19.58 3.61
CA ALA A 157 -10.59 -20.69 2.68
C ALA A 157 -11.84 -21.51 3.03
N ASP A 158 -12.15 -21.62 4.32
CA ASP A 158 -13.34 -22.26 4.89
C ASP A 158 -14.54 -21.31 5.06
N ASN A 159 -14.32 -20.00 4.93
CA ASN A 159 -15.35 -18.96 4.97
C ASN A 159 -15.34 -18.10 3.70
N LEU A 160 -15.48 -18.73 2.54
CA LEU A 160 -15.66 -18.02 1.28
C LEU A 160 -17.07 -17.41 1.18
N PRO A 161 -17.22 -16.20 0.63
CA PRO A 161 -18.52 -15.56 0.48
C PRO A 161 -19.33 -16.27 -0.62
N LYS A 162 -20.64 -16.41 -0.37
CA LYS A 162 -21.60 -17.03 -1.28
C LYS A 162 -22.64 -16.00 -1.75
N PRO A 163 -23.41 -16.28 -2.82
CA PRO A 163 -24.54 -15.43 -3.18
C PRO A 163 -25.46 -15.18 -1.98
N GLY A 164 -25.80 -13.91 -1.73
CA GLY A 164 -26.56 -13.45 -0.54
C GLY A 164 -25.73 -13.01 0.66
N ASP A 165 -24.44 -13.36 0.72
CA ASP A 165 -23.49 -12.78 1.70
C ASP A 165 -23.09 -11.35 1.29
N ALA A 166 -22.28 -10.67 2.10
CA ALA A 166 -21.57 -9.45 1.72
C ALA A 166 -20.09 -9.50 2.16
N LEU A 167 -19.23 -8.85 1.39
CA LEU A 167 -17.88 -8.50 1.86
C LEU A 167 -17.93 -7.16 2.57
N LEU A 168 -17.34 -7.10 3.77
CA LEU A 168 -17.08 -5.86 4.51
C LEU A 168 -15.58 -5.60 4.50
N ILE A 169 -15.16 -4.42 4.07
CA ILE A 169 -13.75 -4.00 4.08
C ILE A 169 -13.63 -2.74 4.93
N THR A 170 -12.86 -2.82 6.01
CA THR A 170 -12.64 -1.68 6.91
C THR A 170 -11.36 -0.96 6.50
N ALA A 171 -11.49 0.31 6.10
CA ALA A 171 -10.35 1.16 5.84
C ALA A 171 -10.00 1.95 7.11
N ASP A 172 -8.83 1.66 7.67
CA ASP A 172 -8.34 2.30 8.89
C ASP A 172 -7.17 3.23 8.60
N GLU A 173 -7.09 4.31 9.38
CA GLU A 173 -5.88 5.09 9.54
C GLU A 173 -5.03 4.40 10.60
N PHE A 174 -4.00 3.71 10.12
CA PHE A 174 -3.11 2.96 10.98
C PHE A 174 -2.25 3.92 11.80
N GLY A 175 -2.37 3.77 13.12
CA GLY A 175 -1.57 4.51 14.08
C GLY A 175 -0.07 4.38 13.78
N GLY A 176 0.64 5.49 13.85
CA GLY A 176 2.06 5.52 13.55
C GLY A 176 2.39 5.31 12.07
N THR A 177 1.51 5.71 11.14
CA THR A 177 1.90 5.98 9.73
C THR A 177 2.71 7.28 9.63
N PRO A 178 3.66 7.41 8.68
CA PRO A 178 4.44 8.63 8.55
C PRO A 178 3.64 9.69 7.81
N TYR A 179 4.06 10.95 7.91
CA TYR A 179 3.52 12.03 7.06
C TYR A 179 4.06 11.92 5.63
N MET A 180 5.34 11.56 5.53
CA MET A 180 6.04 11.39 4.27
C MET A 180 7.25 10.47 4.42
N ILE A 181 7.69 9.90 3.31
CA ILE A 181 8.93 9.15 3.18
C ILE A 181 9.81 9.82 2.14
N ASP A 182 11.06 10.11 2.51
CA ASP A 182 12.10 10.57 1.60
C ASP A 182 13.04 9.43 1.23
N ILE A 183 13.42 9.35 -0.04
CA ILE A 183 14.32 8.33 -0.58
C ILE A 183 15.45 9.02 -1.33
N GLU A 184 16.69 8.85 -0.88
CA GLU A 184 17.87 9.26 -1.63
C GLU A 184 18.13 8.27 -2.77
N ASN A 185 17.95 8.70 -4.03
CA ASN A 185 18.03 7.84 -5.21
C ASN A 185 19.48 7.58 -5.66
N ARG A 186 20.24 6.87 -4.81
CA ARG A 186 21.62 6.46 -5.07
C ARG A 186 21.94 5.19 -4.28
N PRO A 187 22.94 4.38 -4.67
CA PRO A 187 23.37 3.24 -3.86
C PRO A 187 23.73 3.66 -2.43
N GLY A 188 23.22 2.92 -1.44
CA GLY A 188 23.36 3.20 0.00
C GLY A 188 22.55 4.39 0.51
N GLY A 189 21.79 5.06 -0.37
CA GLY A 189 20.94 6.21 -0.04
C GLY A 189 19.91 5.87 1.03
N ARG A 190 19.60 6.85 1.89
CA ARG A 190 18.68 6.66 3.01
C ARG A 190 17.23 6.67 2.56
N VAL A 191 16.41 5.82 3.18
CA VAL A 191 14.96 5.85 3.13
C VAL A 191 14.45 6.24 4.50
N VAL A 192 13.90 7.45 4.63
CA VAL A 192 13.58 8.07 5.92
C VAL A 192 12.10 8.35 6.02
N ALA A 193 11.44 7.83 7.05
CA ALA A 193 10.08 8.22 7.42
C ALA A 193 10.09 9.45 8.32
N TRP A 194 9.22 10.41 8.02
CA TRP A 194 8.98 11.58 8.85
C TRP A 194 7.65 11.42 9.59
N ARG A 195 7.68 11.50 10.92
CA ARG A 195 6.53 11.21 11.79
C ARG A 195 6.39 12.29 12.85
N ARG A 196 5.27 12.26 13.60
CA ARG A 196 5.18 12.99 14.87
C ARG A 196 6.28 12.46 15.79
N GLY A 197 7.13 13.34 16.31
CA GLY A 197 8.23 12.97 17.20
C GLY A 197 9.59 12.73 16.53
N GLY A 198 9.70 12.82 15.20
CA GLY A 198 11.00 12.83 14.51
C GLY A 198 11.06 12.03 13.22
N CYS A 199 12.30 11.73 12.80
CA CYS A 199 12.57 10.94 11.60
C CYS A 199 13.17 9.56 11.94
N GLU A 200 12.79 8.55 11.16
CA GLU A 200 13.20 7.15 11.34
C GLU A 200 13.87 6.64 10.05
N LEU A 201 15.05 6.03 10.16
CA LEU A 201 15.69 5.35 9.03
C LEU A 201 15.02 3.97 8.84
N LEU A 202 14.24 3.82 7.78
CA LEU A 202 13.54 2.58 7.47
C LEU A 202 14.41 1.59 6.70
N ALA A 203 15.14 2.13 5.71
CA ALA A 203 15.79 1.31 4.71
C ALA A 203 16.95 2.05 4.03
N ARG A 204 17.68 1.31 3.20
CA ARG A 204 18.68 1.83 2.29
C ARG A 204 18.39 1.41 0.87
N VAL A 205 18.68 2.29 -0.09
CA VAL A 205 18.59 2.01 -1.51
C VAL A 205 19.74 1.06 -1.89
N ILE A 206 19.39 -0.11 -2.38
CA ILE A 206 20.33 -1.08 -2.95
C ILE A 206 20.57 -0.75 -4.42
N ARG A 207 19.47 -0.51 -5.14
CA ARG A 207 19.50 -0.22 -6.57
C ARG A 207 18.71 1.07 -6.84
N PRO A 208 19.33 2.12 -7.40
CA PRO A 208 18.64 3.36 -7.70
C PRO A 208 17.74 3.22 -8.95
N LEU A 209 16.74 4.08 -9.00
CA LEU A 209 15.90 4.32 -10.16
C LEU A 209 16.65 5.14 -11.22
N GLY A 210 16.50 4.77 -12.48
CA GLY A 210 17.06 5.54 -13.61
C GLY A 210 16.10 5.72 -14.79
N GLY A 211 15.05 4.91 -14.89
CA GLY A 211 14.17 4.91 -16.05
C GLY A 211 12.73 4.55 -15.75
N THR A 212 11.92 4.43 -16.80
CA THR A 212 10.52 4.03 -16.74
C THR A 212 10.29 2.71 -17.46
N GLY A 213 9.24 1.99 -17.06
CA GLY A 213 8.79 0.75 -17.68
C GLY A 213 7.32 0.82 -18.10
N ARG A 214 6.86 -0.25 -18.77
CA ARG A 214 5.47 -0.41 -19.22
C ARG A 214 4.64 -1.16 -18.18
N PHE A 215 4.17 -0.44 -17.16
CA PHE A 215 3.30 -0.99 -16.13
C PHE A 215 1.84 -0.67 -16.45
N GLU A 216 1.10 -1.59 -17.05
CA GLU A 216 -0.20 -1.33 -17.72
C GLU A 216 -1.22 -0.56 -16.87
N GLY A 217 -1.29 -0.83 -15.55
CA GLY A 217 -2.22 -0.13 -14.66
C GLY A 217 -1.95 1.39 -14.53
N THR A 218 -0.77 1.88 -14.94
CA THR A 218 -0.47 3.33 -15.01
C THR A 218 -1.38 4.08 -15.99
N LEU A 219 -1.99 3.37 -16.95
CA LEU A 219 -3.02 3.91 -17.86
C LEU A 219 -4.13 4.67 -17.13
N PHE A 220 -4.47 4.22 -15.92
CA PHE A 220 -5.59 4.76 -15.14
C PHE A 220 -5.15 5.78 -14.09
N GLN A 221 -3.90 6.24 -14.10
CA GLN A 221 -3.37 7.14 -13.05
C GLN A 221 -2.49 8.24 -13.62
N ARG A 222 -2.56 9.44 -13.01
CA ARG A 222 -1.77 10.61 -13.39
C ARG A 222 -0.30 10.48 -12.96
N ALA A 223 0.57 11.24 -13.60
CA ALA A 223 1.98 11.32 -13.23
C ALA A 223 2.17 11.78 -11.77
N GLY A 224 3.13 11.16 -11.08
CA GLY A 224 3.45 11.41 -9.69
C GLY A 224 2.38 10.94 -8.70
N ALA A 225 1.53 9.99 -9.10
CA ALA A 225 0.56 9.35 -8.23
C ALA A 225 0.85 7.84 -8.12
N ILE A 226 0.50 7.27 -6.97
CA ILE A 226 0.59 5.83 -6.74
C ILE A 226 -0.56 5.19 -7.52
N ARG A 227 -0.25 4.18 -8.33
CA ARG A 227 -1.26 3.41 -9.06
C ARG A 227 -1.55 2.07 -8.41
N ALA A 228 -0.57 1.51 -7.70
CA ALA A 228 -0.76 0.30 -6.91
C ALA A 228 0.17 0.30 -5.70
N ASN A 229 -0.33 -0.26 -4.60
CA ASN A 229 0.47 -0.71 -3.48
C ASN A 229 0.09 -2.16 -3.18
N HIS A 230 1.08 -3.02 -2.97
CA HIS A 230 0.89 -4.39 -2.50
C HIS A 230 2.08 -4.82 -1.65
N CYS A 231 2.01 -6.04 -1.10
CA CYS A 231 3.03 -6.57 -0.20
C CYS A 231 4.48 -6.60 -0.73
N GLY A 232 4.73 -6.26 -2.01
CA GLY A 232 6.06 -6.27 -2.61
C GLY A 232 6.35 -5.13 -3.57
N VAL A 233 5.43 -4.20 -3.79
CA VAL A 233 5.62 -3.13 -4.77
C VAL A 233 4.81 -1.91 -4.35
N ILE A 234 5.43 -0.73 -4.49
CA ILE A 234 4.74 0.54 -4.70
C ILE A 234 4.96 0.92 -6.17
N ASP A 235 3.90 1.01 -6.95
CA ASP A 235 3.94 1.33 -8.38
C ASP A 235 3.48 2.77 -8.59
N VAL A 236 4.34 3.58 -9.19
CA VAL A 236 4.15 5.02 -9.37
C VAL A 236 4.04 5.33 -10.85
N SER A 237 2.96 6.01 -11.23
CA SER A 237 2.79 6.48 -12.61
C SER A 237 3.70 7.68 -12.89
N THR A 238 4.37 7.66 -14.02
CA THR A 238 5.13 8.79 -14.57
C THR A 238 4.48 9.37 -15.81
N SER A 239 3.40 8.78 -16.30
CA SER A 239 2.73 9.19 -17.53
C SER A 239 1.42 9.92 -17.23
N PRO A 240 0.91 10.74 -18.17
CA PRO A 240 -0.43 11.28 -18.04
C PRO A 240 -1.46 10.14 -18.07
N ARG A 241 -2.61 10.32 -17.42
CA ARG A 241 -3.73 9.35 -17.47
C ARG A 241 -4.11 9.12 -18.94
N GLY A 242 -4.31 7.86 -19.33
CA GLY A 242 -4.50 7.46 -20.72
C GLY A 242 -3.22 7.04 -21.44
N ALA A 243 -2.05 7.17 -20.81
CA ALA A 243 -0.79 6.62 -21.29
C ALA A 243 -0.20 5.63 -20.27
N VAL A 244 0.63 4.69 -20.76
CA VAL A 244 1.33 3.73 -19.92
C VAL A 244 2.76 4.22 -19.68
N GLY A 245 3.21 4.23 -18.44
CA GLY A 245 4.56 4.62 -18.04
C GLY A 245 4.65 4.82 -16.54
N GLY A 246 5.63 4.15 -15.92
CA GLY A 246 5.85 4.27 -14.48
C GLY A 246 7.14 3.60 -14.02
N PHE A 247 7.33 3.55 -12.71
CA PHE A 247 8.40 2.80 -12.06
C PHE A 247 7.87 2.14 -10.79
N GLN A 248 8.65 1.20 -10.25
CA GLN A 248 8.30 0.48 -9.04
C GLN A 248 9.37 0.62 -7.97
N ILE A 249 8.94 0.82 -6.73
CA ILE A 249 9.77 0.67 -5.54
C ILE A 249 9.46 -0.70 -4.96
N ILE A 250 10.49 -1.51 -4.75
CA ILE A 250 10.32 -2.91 -4.32
C ILE A 250 11.28 -3.25 -3.16
N PRO A 251 10.90 -4.17 -2.27
CA PRO A 251 11.81 -4.67 -1.26
C PRO A 251 12.79 -5.66 -1.89
N TRP A 252 13.99 -5.72 -1.34
CA TRP A 252 15.07 -6.60 -1.79
C TRP A 252 14.66 -8.08 -1.77
N ASP A 253 13.86 -8.51 -0.79
CA ASP A 253 13.35 -9.87 -0.73
C ASP A 253 12.42 -10.22 -1.90
N HIS A 254 11.68 -9.25 -2.46
CA HIS A 254 10.92 -9.46 -3.70
C HIS A 254 11.83 -9.58 -4.92
N ALA A 255 12.84 -8.71 -5.01
CA ALA A 255 13.84 -8.74 -6.06
C ALA A 255 14.60 -10.08 -6.13
N LEU A 256 14.85 -10.72 -4.98
CA LEU A 256 15.62 -11.96 -4.88
C LEU A 256 14.76 -13.23 -4.97
N LYS A 257 13.62 -13.27 -4.27
CA LYS A 257 12.85 -14.52 -4.09
C LYS A 257 11.84 -14.81 -5.20
N SER A 258 11.60 -13.85 -6.09
CA SER A 258 10.49 -13.92 -7.05
C SER A 258 11.02 -14.14 -8.46
N LYS A 259 10.52 -15.19 -9.14
CA LYS A 259 10.98 -15.55 -10.50
C LYS A 259 10.60 -14.48 -11.53
N GLU A 260 9.50 -13.77 -11.30
CA GLU A 260 9.05 -12.67 -12.13
C GLU A 260 9.96 -11.42 -12.05
N MET A 261 10.78 -11.32 -11.00
CA MET A 261 11.62 -10.14 -10.73
C MET A 261 13.07 -10.27 -11.22
N GLN A 262 13.42 -11.30 -11.98
CA GLN A 262 14.83 -11.52 -12.40
C GLN A 262 15.43 -10.34 -13.17
N ASN A 263 14.61 -9.64 -13.97
CA ASN A 263 15.05 -8.48 -14.75
C ASN A 263 15.30 -7.22 -13.91
N VAL A 264 14.96 -7.21 -12.61
CA VAL A 264 15.17 -6.05 -11.74
C VAL A 264 16.62 -5.58 -11.70
N TRP A 265 17.56 -6.51 -11.82
CA TRP A 265 19.00 -6.22 -11.71
C TRP A 265 19.57 -5.62 -13.00
N THR A 266 18.92 -5.83 -14.14
CA THR A 266 19.41 -5.41 -15.47
C THR A 266 18.64 -4.26 -16.09
N MET A 267 17.51 -3.84 -15.51
CA MET A 267 16.71 -2.71 -16.03
C MET A 267 16.52 -1.60 -14.99
N THR A 268 16.25 -0.37 -15.44
CA THR A 268 16.36 0.85 -14.64
C THR A 268 15.06 1.38 -14.03
N GLN A 269 13.93 0.72 -14.29
CA GLN A 269 12.59 1.11 -13.82
C GLN A 269 12.22 0.58 -12.42
N TRP A 270 13.17 -0.03 -11.72
CA TRP A 270 12.99 -0.52 -10.35
C TRP A 270 13.98 0.12 -9.39
N LEU A 271 13.43 0.73 -8.35
CA LEU A 271 14.16 1.15 -7.15
C LEU A 271 14.07 0.03 -6.13
N VAL A 272 15.21 -0.54 -5.73
CA VAL A 272 15.26 -1.64 -4.76
C VAL A 272 15.71 -1.12 -3.41
N VAL A 273 14.93 -1.39 -2.36
CA VAL A 273 15.25 -1.01 -0.98
C VAL A 273 15.45 -2.25 -0.11
N GLY A 274 16.43 -2.19 0.80
CA GLY A 274 16.65 -3.19 1.84
C GLY A 274 16.53 -2.57 3.23
N ALA A 275 16.15 -3.37 4.23
CA ALA A 275 15.97 -2.89 5.59
C ALA A 275 17.24 -2.21 6.13
N ALA A 276 17.09 -1.23 7.02
CA ALA A 276 18.21 -0.45 7.55
C ALA A 276 19.27 -1.32 8.26
N ASP A 277 18.85 -2.44 8.84
CA ASP A 277 19.70 -3.44 9.48
C ASP A 277 20.39 -4.41 8.50
N GLY A 278 20.05 -4.33 7.21
CA GLY A 278 20.55 -5.19 6.14
C GLY A 278 20.11 -6.65 6.21
N ARG A 279 19.17 -7.01 7.10
CA ARG A 279 18.79 -8.41 7.37
C ARG A 279 17.28 -8.63 7.31
N SER A 280 16.50 -7.68 7.82
CA SER A 280 15.05 -7.85 7.92
C SER A 280 14.39 -7.90 6.55
N MET A 281 13.35 -8.73 6.44
CA MET A 281 12.44 -8.69 5.29
C MET A 281 11.64 -7.39 5.31
N MET A 282 11.37 -6.86 4.13
CA MET A 282 10.53 -5.68 3.95
C MET A 282 9.21 -6.01 3.26
N GLY A 283 9.15 -7.08 2.46
CA GLY A 283 7.89 -7.55 1.89
C GLY A 283 6.82 -7.77 2.96
N GLY A 284 5.65 -7.17 2.75
CA GLY A 284 4.51 -7.23 3.67
C GLY A 284 4.67 -6.40 4.95
N SER A 285 5.71 -5.56 5.07
CA SER A 285 5.94 -4.74 6.26
C SER A 285 5.58 -3.27 6.08
N ALA A 286 5.07 -2.68 7.15
CA ALA A 286 4.76 -1.26 7.21
C ALA A 286 6.06 -0.44 7.39
N PRO A 287 6.09 0.81 6.91
CA PRO A 287 4.99 1.52 6.25
C PRO A 287 4.98 1.39 4.72
N LEU A 288 6.04 0.85 4.10
CA LEU A 288 6.20 0.89 2.63
C LEU A 288 5.32 -0.16 1.91
N PHE A 289 5.30 -1.40 2.39
CA PHE A 289 4.67 -2.54 1.71
C PHE A 289 3.47 -3.10 2.47
N LYS A 290 2.98 -2.35 3.46
CA LYS A 290 1.75 -2.61 4.22
C LYS A 290 1.29 -1.32 4.87
N ASN A 291 -0.03 -1.13 4.95
CA ASN A 291 -0.72 -0.01 5.57
C ASN A 291 -0.49 1.37 4.91
N GLY A 292 -1.46 2.27 5.06
CA GLY A 292 -1.33 3.69 4.74
C GLY A 292 -1.47 4.07 3.26
N LEU A 293 -0.59 3.58 2.37
CA LEU A 293 -0.56 4.05 0.98
C LEU A 293 -1.74 3.53 0.14
N VAL A 294 -2.38 4.42 -0.61
CA VAL A 294 -3.51 4.16 -1.53
C VAL A 294 -3.33 4.90 -2.85
N SER A 295 -4.09 4.53 -3.88
CA SER A 295 -4.08 5.21 -5.19
C SER A 295 -4.61 6.65 -5.12
N GLY A 296 -5.65 6.85 -4.32
CA GLY A 296 -6.24 8.15 -4.03
C GLY A 296 -7.21 8.66 -5.10
N PRO A 297 -7.92 9.76 -4.83
CA PRO A 297 -9.00 10.26 -5.69
C PRO A 297 -8.57 10.66 -7.11
N ALA A 298 -9.42 10.33 -8.08
CA ALA A 298 -9.36 10.87 -9.44
C ALA A 298 -9.79 12.35 -9.49
N SER A 299 -9.66 12.96 -10.67
CA SER A 299 -10.15 14.31 -10.90
C SER A 299 -11.68 14.36 -10.73
N GLY A 300 -12.16 15.27 -9.90
CA GLY A 300 -13.59 15.48 -9.65
C GLY A 300 -14.20 14.64 -8.53
N GLU A 301 -13.51 13.60 -8.04
CA GLU A 301 -13.99 12.82 -6.90
C GLU A 301 -13.95 13.62 -5.60
N ARG A 302 -14.95 13.38 -4.75
CA ARG A 302 -15.07 13.98 -3.43
C ARG A 302 -15.38 12.91 -2.39
N LEU A 303 -14.68 12.97 -1.27
CA LEU A 303 -14.96 12.20 -0.07
C LEU A 303 -15.93 12.99 0.83
N TRP A 304 -15.93 12.73 2.13
CA TRP A 304 -16.88 13.35 3.06
C TRP A 304 -16.60 14.83 3.31
N ASP A 305 -15.35 15.27 3.20
CA ASP A 305 -14.97 16.67 3.34
C ASP A 305 -13.76 17.04 2.45
N VAL A 306 -13.28 18.28 2.57
CA VAL A 306 -12.13 18.78 1.80
C VAL A 306 -10.81 18.11 2.22
N TRP A 307 -10.64 17.78 3.50
CA TRP A 307 -9.39 17.23 4.05
C TRP A 307 -9.19 15.77 3.67
N SER A 308 -10.22 14.96 3.79
CA SER A 308 -10.27 13.60 3.25
C SER A 308 -10.03 13.60 1.74
N THR A 309 -10.73 14.47 0.99
CA THR A 309 -10.59 14.55 -0.46
C THR A 309 -9.18 14.97 -0.90
N TYR A 310 -8.58 15.95 -0.24
CA TYR A 310 -7.25 16.44 -0.58
C TYR A 310 -6.15 15.53 -0.04
N GLY A 311 -6.25 15.18 1.24
CA GLY A 311 -5.24 14.43 1.98
C GLY A 311 -5.08 12.99 1.54
N ARG A 312 -6.13 12.36 1.00
CA ARG A 312 -6.01 11.01 0.41
C ARG A 312 -5.47 10.99 -1.03
N LYS A 313 -5.21 12.14 -1.65
CA LYS A 313 -4.56 12.17 -2.98
C LYS A 313 -3.14 11.65 -2.86
N SER A 314 -2.84 10.56 -3.57
CA SER A 314 -1.46 10.09 -3.66
C SER A 314 -0.58 11.15 -4.34
N LEU A 315 0.60 11.35 -3.77
CA LEU A 315 1.55 12.34 -4.26
C LEU A 315 2.97 11.85 -4.06
N VAL A 316 3.67 11.73 -5.18
CA VAL A 316 5.11 11.48 -5.27
C VAL A 316 5.77 12.70 -5.92
N LEU A 317 6.73 13.30 -5.22
CA LEU A 317 7.56 14.39 -5.72
C LEU A 317 8.97 13.89 -5.98
N ALA A 318 9.70 14.63 -6.82
CA ALA A 318 11.10 14.37 -7.12
C ALA A 318 11.95 15.63 -6.97
N ARG A 319 13.22 15.45 -6.59
CA ARG A 319 14.27 16.44 -6.80
C ARG A 319 15.11 16.02 -8.00
N TYR A 320 15.44 17.00 -8.83
CA TYR A 320 16.31 16.82 -9.98
C TYR A 320 17.63 17.55 -9.72
N GLY A 321 18.76 16.84 -9.83
CA GLY A 321 20.09 17.42 -9.60
C GLY A 321 20.24 18.15 -8.26
N ASN A 322 19.68 17.59 -7.17
CA ASN A 322 19.63 18.21 -5.83
C ASN A 322 18.92 19.57 -5.76
N GLY A 323 18.05 19.86 -6.73
CA GLY A 323 17.23 21.07 -6.75
C GLY A 323 16.06 21.05 -5.77
N LYS A 324 15.10 21.95 -6.00
CA LYS A 324 13.84 22.02 -5.22
C LYS A 324 12.96 20.79 -5.50
N TRP A 325 12.10 20.44 -4.54
CA TRP A 325 11.02 19.47 -4.74
C TRP A 325 10.07 19.95 -5.84
N ARG A 326 9.77 19.08 -6.80
CA ARG A 326 8.88 19.36 -7.93
C ARG A 326 7.97 18.16 -8.19
N ARG A 327 6.87 18.38 -8.88
CA ARG A 327 6.09 17.29 -9.48
C ARG A 327 6.99 16.50 -10.43
N MET A 328 6.76 15.19 -10.51
CA MET A 328 7.48 14.35 -11.46
C MET A 328 7.24 14.83 -12.88
N LYS A 329 8.31 14.93 -13.67
CA LYS A 329 8.23 15.12 -15.12
C LYS A 329 7.54 13.92 -15.76
N GLU A 330 6.71 14.19 -16.76
CA GLU A 330 6.02 13.12 -17.46
C GLU A 330 6.96 12.32 -18.35
N ALA A 331 6.83 11.00 -18.30
CA ALA A 331 7.54 10.04 -19.13
C ALA A 331 6.64 8.81 -19.36
N ALA A 332 6.36 8.52 -20.63
CA ALA A 332 5.55 7.37 -21.05
C ALA A 332 6.43 6.29 -21.70
N GLY A 333 5.93 5.06 -21.68
CA GLY A 333 6.60 3.89 -22.21
C GLY A 333 7.83 3.49 -21.39
N ARG A 334 8.68 2.69 -22.03
CA ARG A 334 9.99 2.33 -21.50
C ARG A 334 11.01 3.38 -21.93
N GLY A 335 11.73 3.95 -20.98
CA GLY A 335 12.84 4.86 -21.23
C GLY A 335 13.90 4.65 -20.15
N ASP A 336 15.01 4.02 -20.52
CA ASP A 336 15.98 3.50 -19.53
C ASP A 336 16.72 4.63 -18.78
N ASP A 337 16.75 5.84 -19.34
CA ASP A 337 17.37 7.04 -18.78
C ASP A 337 16.36 8.14 -18.42
N ALA A 338 15.06 7.88 -18.55
CA ALA A 338 14.02 8.91 -18.43
C ALA A 338 14.00 9.60 -17.06
N LEU A 339 14.54 8.96 -16.02
CA LEU A 339 14.53 9.42 -14.64
C LEU A 339 15.94 9.58 -14.04
N LYS A 340 17.01 9.52 -14.86
CA LYS A 340 18.41 9.53 -14.37
C LYS A 340 18.80 10.77 -13.56
N ASP A 341 18.11 11.89 -13.79
CA ASP A 341 18.38 13.15 -13.11
C ASP A 341 17.73 13.24 -11.73
N ILE A 342 16.88 12.26 -11.35
CA ILE A 342 16.23 12.22 -10.04
C ILE A 342 17.26 11.85 -8.98
N THR A 343 17.49 12.76 -8.03
CA THR A 343 18.39 12.53 -6.90
C THR A 343 17.65 12.12 -5.62
N GLU A 344 16.39 12.53 -5.48
CA GLU A 344 15.55 12.16 -4.34
C GLU A 344 14.08 12.02 -4.75
N LEU A 345 13.35 11.11 -4.10
CA LEU A 345 11.90 10.97 -4.16
C LEU A 345 11.28 11.29 -2.81
N ARG A 346 10.07 11.83 -2.81
CA ARG A 346 9.24 12.02 -1.62
C ARG A 346 7.85 11.46 -1.86
N ILE A 347 7.42 10.57 -0.98
CA ILE A 347 6.07 9.99 -1.00
C ILE A 347 5.30 10.57 0.18
N TYR A 348 4.17 11.23 -0.08
CA TYR A 348 3.26 11.67 0.96
C TYR A 348 2.28 10.56 1.31
N TYR A 349 2.05 10.37 2.60
CA TYR A 349 1.04 9.44 3.08
C TYR A 349 -0.34 10.09 3.11
N PRO A 350 -1.39 9.31 2.82
CA PRO A 350 -2.75 9.77 2.99
C PRO A 350 -3.02 10.23 4.42
N PHE A 351 -3.81 11.30 4.53
CA PHE A 351 -4.39 11.78 5.79
C PHE A 351 -5.84 12.19 5.55
N THR A 352 -6.64 12.24 6.62
CA THR A 352 -8.06 12.64 6.53
C THR A 352 -8.44 13.82 7.42
N GLU A 353 -7.53 14.25 8.30
CA GLU A 353 -7.76 15.35 9.22
C GLU A 353 -6.94 16.59 8.85
N GLU A 354 -7.37 17.73 9.39
CA GLU A 354 -6.60 18.96 9.31
C GLU A 354 -5.28 18.85 10.07
N ILE A 355 -4.16 18.98 9.35
CA ILE A 355 -2.81 18.83 9.90
C ILE A 355 -2.48 19.91 10.95
N GLN A 356 -3.16 21.07 10.90
CA GLN A 356 -2.92 22.21 11.79
C GLN A 356 -3.88 22.28 12.98
N LYS A 357 -4.70 21.26 13.26
CA LYS A 357 -5.47 21.24 14.52
C LYS A 357 -4.49 21.18 15.70
N ILE A 358 -4.23 22.34 16.28
CA ILE A 358 -3.65 22.50 17.61
C ILE A 358 -4.79 22.11 18.56
N ASN A 359 -4.65 20.95 19.21
CA ASN A 359 -5.48 20.63 20.37
C ASN A 359 -4.97 21.38 21.59
#